data_AF-A0A6I5E323-F1
#
_entry.id   AF-A0A6I5E323-F1
#
_cell.length_a   1.000
_cell.length_b   1.000
_cell.length_c   1.000
_cell.angle_alpha   90.00
_cell.angle_beta   90.00
_cell.angle_gamma   90.00
#
_symmetry.space_group_name_H-M   'P 1'
#
loop_
_entity.id
_entity.type
_entity.pdbx_description
1 polymer ?
#
loop_
_entity_poly.entity_id
_entity_poly.type
_entity_poly.pdbx_seq_one_letter_code
_entity_poly.pdbx_strand_id
1 'polypeptide(L)'
;MKAALGGLRTVLPSGSQCDEYPFATTYEGAAEYDYDPDARKFNFSVRPIAKADNGAGGSLLLSFYAKNRLIDGLEDGFGVKIVS
;
A
#
# COMPACT_ATOMS: atom_id res chain seq x y z
N MET A 1 8.11 -8.22 6.31
CA MET A 1 6.94 -7.76 7.08
C MET A 1 5.93 -8.89 7.13
N LYS A 2 5.43 -9.20 8.33
CA LYS A 2 4.46 -10.28 8.57
C LYS A 2 3.08 -9.62 8.55
N ALA A 3 2.34 -9.72 7.44
CA ALA A 3 0.98 -9.20 7.35
C ALA A 3 0.12 -9.88 8.43
N ALA A 4 -0.36 -9.11 9.39
CA ALA A 4 -1.24 -9.62 10.44
C ALA A 4 -2.67 -9.57 9.92
N LEU A 5 -3.09 -10.66 9.29
CA LEU A 5 -4.50 -10.94 9.07
C LEU A 5 -4.93 -11.89 10.17
N GLY A 6 -5.83 -11.42 11.04
CA GLY A 6 -6.51 -12.27 12.02
C GLY A 6 -7.22 -13.41 11.30
N GLY A 7 -6.66 -14.61 11.38
CA GLY A 7 -7.39 -15.87 11.13
C GLY A 7 -7.42 -16.45 9.71
N LEU A 8 -6.92 -15.79 8.66
CA LEU A 8 -6.90 -16.37 7.29
C LEU A 8 -5.47 -16.58 6.76
N ARG A 9 -5.16 -17.84 6.42
CA ARG A 9 -3.99 -18.37 5.67
C ARG A 9 -2.76 -17.44 5.60
N THR A 10 -1.79 -17.73 6.44
CA THR A 10 -0.41 -17.17 6.43
C THR A 10 0.43 -17.55 5.20
N VAL A 11 -0.16 -18.12 4.15
CA VAL A 11 0.56 -18.59 2.96
C VAL A 11 0.03 -17.84 1.74
N LEU A 12 0.85 -16.96 1.19
CA LEU A 12 0.59 -16.33 -0.10
C LEU A 12 0.65 -17.39 -1.21
N PRO A 13 -0.24 -17.31 -2.22
CA PRO A 13 -0.11 -18.16 -3.40
C PRO A 13 1.30 -18.02 -4.01
N SER A 14 1.84 -19.12 -4.52
CA SER A 14 3.15 -19.10 -5.19
C SER A 14 3.14 -18.08 -6.33
N GLY A 15 4.20 -17.28 -6.44
CA GLY A 15 4.30 -16.22 -7.44
C GLY A 15 3.45 -14.97 -7.17
N SER A 16 2.81 -14.85 -6.00
CA SER A 16 2.04 -13.67 -5.62
C SER A 16 2.74 -12.80 -4.57
N GLN A 17 2.31 -11.54 -4.48
CA GLN A 17 2.68 -10.59 -3.41
C GLN A 17 1.42 -9.95 -2.84
N CYS A 18 1.51 -9.48 -1.59
CA CYS A 18 0.49 -8.63 -0.99
C CYS A 18 0.54 -7.25 -1.65
N ASP A 19 -0.51 -6.88 -2.35
CA ASP A 19 -0.80 -5.51 -2.73
C ASP A 19 -1.67 -4.86 -1.65
N GLU A 20 -1.38 -3.61 -1.31
CA GLU A 20 -1.97 -2.89 -0.17
C GLU A 20 -2.63 -1.59 -0.66
N TYR A 21 -3.86 -1.33 -0.20
CA TYR A 21 -4.55 -0.05 -0.43
C TYR A 21 -5.26 0.44 0.84
N PRO A 22 -5.05 1.70 1.28
CA PRO A 22 -4.10 2.67 0.73
C PRO A 22 -2.64 2.19 0.77
N PHE A 23 -1.79 2.76 -0.08
CA PHE A 23 -0.43 2.24 -0.28
C PHE A 23 0.41 2.36 1.00
N ALA A 24 1.31 1.41 1.26
CA ALA A 24 2.19 1.42 2.44
C ALA A 24 3.04 2.71 2.59
N THR A 25 3.22 3.47 1.51
CA THR A 25 3.99 4.71 1.47
C THR A 25 3.15 5.97 1.77
N THR A 26 1.85 5.85 2.05
CA THR A 26 0.98 6.98 2.39
C THR A 26 0.63 6.96 3.88
N TYR A 27 0.27 8.12 4.44
CA TYR A 27 -0.14 8.22 5.86
C TYR A 27 -1.40 7.42 6.16
N GLU A 28 -2.30 7.27 5.19
CA GLU A 28 -3.53 6.48 5.27
C GLU A 28 -3.29 4.97 5.07
N GLY A 29 -2.04 4.56 4.84
CA GLY A 29 -1.66 3.18 4.52
C GLY A 29 -1.34 2.34 5.76
N ALA A 30 -0.51 1.31 5.57
CA ALA A 30 -0.16 0.37 6.64
C ALA A 30 0.53 1.01 7.87
N ALA A 31 1.09 2.21 7.71
CA ALA A 31 1.74 2.96 8.78
C ALA A 31 0.81 3.97 9.50
N GLU A 32 -0.47 4.08 9.13
CA GLU A 32 -1.42 5.04 9.73
C GLU A 32 -1.43 4.96 11.27
N TYR A 33 -1.46 3.74 11.80
CA TYR A 33 -1.44 3.47 13.24
C TYR A 33 -0.21 4.04 13.97
N ASP A 34 0.91 4.26 13.27
CA ASP A 34 2.13 4.81 13.87
C ASP A 34 2.08 6.35 13.98
N TYR A 35 1.16 7.02 13.26
CA TYR A 35 1.04 8.47 13.19
C TYR A 35 -0.29 9.02 13.73
N ASP A 36 -1.35 8.21 13.72
CA ASP A 36 -2.68 8.56 14.26
C ASP A 36 -3.01 7.66 15.47
N PRO A 37 -3.11 8.22 16.70
CA PRO A 37 -3.41 7.45 17.91
C PRO A 37 -4.82 6.86 17.94
N ASP A 38 -5.74 7.39 17.14
CA ASP A 38 -7.11 6.91 17.03
C ASP A 38 -7.27 5.87 15.90
N ALA A 39 -6.26 5.71 15.05
CA ALA A 39 -6.31 4.75 13.96
C ALA A 39 -6.33 3.30 14.46
N ARG A 40 -7.03 2.44 13.72
CA ARG A 40 -7.06 1.02 14.01
C ARG A 40 -5.88 0.32 13.36
N LYS A 41 -5.14 -0.47 14.12
CA LYS A 41 -4.06 -1.30 13.57
C LYS A 41 -4.60 -2.24 12.49
N PHE A 42 -3.91 -2.29 11.35
CA PHE A 42 -4.27 -3.09 10.18
C PHE A 42 -5.56 -2.64 9.46
N ASN A 43 -5.86 -1.34 9.46
CA ASN A 43 -7.00 -0.75 8.76
C ASN A 43 -6.73 -0.45 7.27
N PHE A 44 -6.28 -1.45 6.52
CA PHE A 44 -6.06 -1.33 5.07
C PHE A 44 -6.46 -2.61 4.35
N SER A 45 -6.78 -2.49 3.07
CA SER A 45 -7.11 -3.64 2.23
C SER A 45 -5.83 -4.32 1.75
N VAL A 46 -5.82 -5.66 1.78
CA VAL A 46 -4.73 -6.47 1.24
C VAL A 46 -5.29 -7.48 0.26
N ARG A 47 -4.66 -7.59 -0.92
CA ARG A 47 -5.00 -8.62 -1.90
C ARG A 47 -3.75 -9.27 -2.46
N PRO A 48 -3.66 -10.61 -2.47
CA PRO A 48 -2.62 -11.30 -3.21
C PRO A 48 -2.83 -11.07 -4.71
N ILE A 49 -1.82 -10.53 -5.40
CA ILE A 49 -1.79 -10.39 -6.86
C ILE A 49 -0.48 -10.95 -7.41
N ALA A 50 -0.40 -11.16 -8.73
CA ALA A 50 0.82 -11.67 -9.35
C ALA A 50 2.01 -10.75 -9.06
N LYS A 51 3.16 -11.34 -8.70
CA LYS A 51 4.38 -10.60 -8.33
C LYS A 51 4.86 -9.66 -9.43
N ALA A 52 4.74 -10.07 -10.69
CA ALA A 52 5.13 -9.25 -11.84
C ALA A 52 4.30 -7.96 -11.92
N ASP A 53 2.97 -8.08 -11.77
CA ASP A 53 2.05 -6.96 -11.82
C ASP A 53 2.24 -6.02 -10.62
N ASN A 54 2.41 -6.58 -9.41
CA ASN A 54 2.69 -5.81 -8.20
C ASN A 54 4.00 -5.01 -8.33
N GLY A 55 5.05 -5.63 -8.84
CA GLY A 55 6.34 -4.98 -9.06
C GLY A 55 6.29 -3.88 -10.12
N ALA A 56 5.55 -4.11 -11.21
CA ALA A 56 5.34 -3.11 -12.24
C ALA A 56 4.54 -1.91 -11.71
N GLY A 57 3.44 -2.16 -10.99
CA GLY A 57 2.62 -1.13 -10.34
C GLY A 57 3.43 -0.30 -9.34
N GLY A 58 4.20 -0.96 -8.47
CA GLY A 58 5.08 -0.27 -7.51
C GLY A 58 6.17 0.58 -8.19
N SER A 59 6.73 0.11 -9.31
CA SER A 59 7.74 0.89 -10.07
C SER A 59 7.15 2.14 -10.71
N LEU A 60 5.91 2.04 -11.22
CA LEU A 60 5.17 3.17 -11.77
C LEU A 60 4.81 4.18 -10.67
N LEU A 61 4.36 3.70 -9.52
CA LEU A 61 4.03 4.54 -8.36
C LEU A 61 5.27 5.28 -7.82
N LEU A 62 6.41 4.59 -7.69
CA LEU A 62 7.68 5.22 -7.32
C LEU A 62 8.10 6.30 -8.32
N SER A 63 7.94 6.03 -9.62
CA SER A 63 8.23 7.01 -10.67
C SER A 63 7.29 8.21 -10.61
N PHE A 64 6.02 8.01 -10.26
CA PHE A 64 5.05 9.08 -10.04
C PHE A 64 5.48 9.97 -8.87
N TYR A 65 5.86 9.38 -7.72
CA TYR A 65 6.35 10.14 -6.56
C TYR A 65 7.58 10.99 -6.90
N ALA A 66 8.56 10.39 -7.60
CA ALA A 66 9.79 11.08 -7.98
C ALA A 66 9.52 12.25 -8.95
N LYS A 67 8.66 12.06 -9.95
CA LYS A 67 8.37 13.08 -10.97
C LYS A 67 7.56 14.25 -10.43
N ASN A 68 6.65 13.98 -9.49
CA ASN A 68 5.80 15.01 -8.89
C ASN A 68 6.40 15.59 -7.60
N ARG A 69 7.57 15.10 -7.19
CA ARG A 69 8.30 15.58 -6.01
C ARG A 69 7.45 15.52 -4.74
N LEU A 70 6.78 14.38 -4.52
CA LEU A 70 6.12 14.11 -3.24
C LEU A 70 7.23 13.82 -2.22
N ILE A 71 7.51 14.80 -1.36
CA ILE A 71 8.68 14.83 -0.47
C ILE A 71 8.35 14.26 0.90
N ASP A 72 7.05 14.10 1.21
CA ASP A 72 6.45 13.75 2.51
C ASP A 72 5.88 15.00 3.21
N GLY A 73 4.60 14.94 3.60
CA GLY A 73 3.88 16.04 4.24
C GLY A 73 2.39 16.12 3.87
N LEU A 74 1.62 16.87 4.66
CA LEU A 74 0.16 17.00 4.51
C LEU A 74 -0.27 17.70 3.21
N GLU A 75 0.63 18.43 2.56
CA GLU A 75 0.36 19.19 1.32
C GLU A 75 0.67 18.40 0.04
N ASP A 76 1.21 17.17 0.16
CA ASP A 76 1.59 16.30 -0.97
C ASP A 76 0.50 15.27 -1.32
N GLY A 77 -0.73 15.52 -0.88
CA GLY A 77 -1.87 14.63 -1.10
C GLY A 77 -2.17 14.42 -2.59
N PHE A 78 -2.45 13.18 -2.97
CA PHE A 78 -2.83 12.82 -4.34
C PHE A 78 -4.05 11.89 -4.36
N GLY A 79 -4.84 11.98 -5.42
CA GLY A 79 -5.99 11.11 -5.66
C GLY A 79 -5.66 9.94 -6.57
N VAL A 80 -6.23 8.78 -6.29
CA VAL A 80 -6.17 7.60 -7.17
C VAL A 80 -7.52 7.44 -7.88
N LYS A 81 -7.49 7.32 -9.21
CA LYS A 81 -8.67 7.01 -10.03
C LYS A 81 -8.40 5.79 -10.88
N ILE A 82 -9.23 4.77 -10.74
CA ILE A 82 -9.25 3.62 -11.64
C ILE A 82 -9.99 4.02 -12.91
N VAL A 83 -9.34 3.88 -14.06
CA VAL A 83 -9.91 4.16 -15.39
C VAL A 83 -10.01 2.85 -16.17
N SER A 84 -11.05 2.74 -17.00
CA SER A 84 -11.34 1.58 -17.86
C SER A 84 -10.79 1.76 -19.26
#